data_AF-A0A1F9D7I0-F1
#
_entry.id   AF-A0A1F9D7I0-F1
#
_cell.length_a   1.000
_cell.length_b   1.000
_cell.length_c   1.000
_cell.angle_alpha   90.00
_cell.angle_beta   90.00
_cell.angle_gamma   90.00
#
_symmetry.space_group_name_H-M   'P 1'
#
loop_
_entity.id
_entity.type
_entity.pdbx_description
1 polymer ?
#
loop_
_entity_poly.entity_id
_entity_poly.type
_entity_poly.pdbx_seq_one_letter_code
_entity_poly.pdbx_strand_id
1 'polypeptide(L)'
;MFRLNRVIVIIAFVLIAMGILPWAAVAASESQSSIEQTFQKAKKDYLEKNINSAAQQIQKGASYIKAEAAKASVQGKETLAASAQELEKLADDVKKGTVTSVKRIEDAFARAYLALAADSQIKSTESWAKKEAAKAGEALDSATKNLEKSFAWAGQKVEKNTKEVMEKSEELSLKLKKKGSLIAEEVGKGLKDAGNEIEKFGKRISPK
;
A
#
# COMPACT_ATOMS: atom_id res chain seq x y z
N MET A 1 -39.58 -24.85 -42.11
CA MET A 1 -40.90 -24.19 -41.98
C MET A 1 -41.79 -25.05 -41.09
N PHE A 2 -42.62 -24.38 -40.29
CA PHE A 2 -43.63 -24.90 -39.36
C PHE A 2 -43.18 -25.43 -37.98
N ARG A 3 -43.54 -24.59 -37.01
CA ARG A 3 -43.53 -24.77 -35.56
C ARG A 3 -44.61 -25.76 -35.13
N LEU A 4 -44.39 -26.41 -33.99
CA LEU A 4 -45.21 -26.39 -32.77
C LEU A 4 -45.20 -27.79 -32.14
N ASN A 5 -44.61 -27.94 -30.95
CA ASN A 5 -45.28 -28.76 -29.94
C ASN A 5 -44.92 -28.24 -28.55
N ARG A 6 -45.96 -27.70 -27.91
CA ARG A 6 -46.01 -27.35 -26.50
C ARG A 6 -46.27 -28.65 -25.74
N VAL A 7 -45.40 -29.00 -24.80
CA VAL A 7 -45.84 -29.77 -23.63
C VAL A 7 -45.37 -29.00 -22.40
N ILE A 8 -46.37 -28.45 -21.73
CA ILE A 8 -46.30 -27.79 -20.44
C ILE A 8 -46.19 -28.92 -19.41
N VAL A 9 -45.12 -28.93 -18.62
CA VAL A 9 -45.07 -29.70 -17.37
C VAL A 9 -44.94 -28.69 -16.24
N ILE A 10 -46.07 -28.48 -15.56
CA ILE A 10 -46.18 -27.69 -14.34
C ILE A 10 -45.63 -28.57 -13.21
N ILE A 11 -44.52 -28.17 -12.62
CA ILE A 11 -44.15 -28.65 -11.28
C ILE A 11 -44.11 -27.42 -10.37
N ALA A 12 -45.20 -27.27 -9.64
CA ALA A 12 -45.29 -26.38 -8.51
C ALA A 12 -44.47 -26.98 -7.35
N PHE A 13 -43.45 -26.26 -6.89
CA PHE A 13 -42.88 -26.44 -5.57
C PHE A 13 -42.83 -25.08 -4.89
N VAL A 14 -43.87 -24.81 -4.10
CA VAL A 14 -43.85 -23.79 -3.05
C VAL A 14 -43.37 -24.50 -1.79
N LEU A 15 -42.17 -24.15 -1.33
CA LEU A 15 -41.81 -24.27 0.08
C LEU A 15 -41.20 -22.95 0.53
N ILE A 16 -42.06 -22.16 1.17
CA ILE A 16 -41.68 -21.05 2.04
C ILE A 16 -41.20 -21.66 3.34
N ALA A 17 -39.96 -21.39 3.75
CA ALA A 17 -39.64 -21.16 5.16
C ALA A 17 -38.22 -20.61 5.35
N MET A 18 -38.18 -19.58 6.19
CA MET A 18 -37.07 -19.13 7.02
C MET A 18 -36.05 -18.20 6.38
N GLY A 19 -36.23 -16.92 6.73
CA GLY A 19 -35.28 -15.85 6.49
C GLY A 19 -33.92 -16.19 7.08
N ILE A 20 -32.92 -16.15 6.21
CA ILE A 20 -31.54 -15.91 6.60
C ILE A 20 -31.19 -14.58 5.96
N LEU A 21 -31.40 -13.56 6.77
CA LEU A 21 -30.79 -12.25 6.69
C LEU A 21 -29.36 -12.33 6.09
N PRO A 22 -29.07 -11.72 4.93
CA PRO A 22 -27.73 -11.71 4.36
C PRO A 22 -26.87 -10.66 5.07
N TRP A 23 -26.79 -10.72 6.40
CA TRP A 23 -25.92 -9.82 7.17
C TRP A 23 -24.46 -10.28 7.12
N ALA A 24 -24.22 -11.55 6.77
CA ALA A 24 -22.88 -12.10 6.63
C ALA A 24 -22.20 -11.69 5.31
N ALA A 25 -22.95 -11.18 4.32
CA ALA A 25 -22.37 -10.72 3.05
C ALA A 25 -21.82 -9.28 3.13
N VAL A 26 -22.26 -8.48 4.10
CA VAL A 26 -21.77 -7.10 4.29
C VAL A 26 -20.41 -7.08 5.01
N ALA A 27 -20.10 -8.10 5.81
CA ALA A 27 -18.82 -8.21 6.52
C ALA A 27 -17.65 -8.65 5.61
N ALA A 28 -17.94 -9.29 4.48
CA ALA A 28 -16.92 -9.75 3.52
C ALA A 28 -16.65 -8.71 2.40
N SER A 29 -17.43 -7.63 2.34
CA SER A 29 -17.30 -6.55 1.37
C SER A 29 -16.89 -5.21 2.00
N GLU A 30 -16.54 -5.17 3.29
CA GLU A 30 -15.61 -4.16 3.80
C GLU A 30 -14.24 -4.46 3.20
N SER A 31 -14.12 -4.20 1.89
CA SER A 31 -12.85 -4.22 1.19
C SER A 31 -11.85 -3.47 2.06
N GLN A 32 -10.65 -4.03 2.22
CA GLN A 32 -9.52 -3.27 2.72
C GLN A 32 -9.48 -1.97 1.92
N SER A 33 -10.01 -0.90 2.50
CA SER A 33 -9.80 0.43 1.96
C SER A 33 -8.30 0.56 1.86
N SER A 34 -7.80 0.94 0.68
CA SER A 34 -6.36 1.06 0.51
C SER A 34 -5.82 1.96 1.63
N ILE A 35 -4.62 1.69 2.12
CA ILE A 35 -4.01 2.51 3.18
C ILE A 35 -4.08 4.02 2.85
N GLU A 36 -4.08 4.37 1.56
CA GLU A 36 -4.36 5.72 1.08
C GLU A 36 -5.71 6.28 1.51
N GLN A 37 -6.81 5.56 1.27
CA GLN A 37 -8.14 5.98 1.70
C GLN A 37 -8.21 6.16 3.21
N THR A 38 -7.55 5.27 3.94
CA THR A 38 -7.43 5.36 5.41
C THR A 38 -6.70 6.64 5.83
N PHE A 39 -5.56 6.96 5.23
CA PHE A 39 -4.78 8.16 5.54
C PHE A 39 -5.49 9.45 5.11
N GLN A 40 -6.13 9.48 3.94
CA GLN A 40 -6.93 10.62 3.49
C GLN A 40 -8.11 10.87 4.43
N LYS A 41 -8.80 9.81 4.85
CA LYS A 41 -9.90 9.94 5.81
C LYS A 41 -9.41 10.39 7.17
N ALA A 42 -8.28 9.87 7.67
CA ALA A 42 -7.67 10.31 8.91
C ALA A 42 -7.38 11.82 8.92
N LYS A 43 -6.75 12.33 7.85
CA LYS A 43 -6.47 13.76 7.69
C LYS A 43 -7.75 14.58 7.64
N LYS A 44 -8.75 14.16 6.86
CA LYS A 44 -10.05 14.83 6.77
C LYS A 44 -10.73 14.90 8.13
N ASP A 45 -10.86 13.77 8.81
CA ASP A 45 -11.49 13.67 10.12
C ASP A 45 -10.78 14.58 11.14
N TYR A 46 -9.44 14.64 11.11
CA TYR A 46 -8.67 15.51 12.01
C TYR A 46 -8.96 16.99 11.75
N LEU A 47 -8.99 17.42 10.47
CA LEU A 47 -9.32 18.79 10.06
C LEU A 47 -10.74 19.19 10.46
N GLU A 48 -11.68 18.25 10.39
CA GLU A 48 -13.08 18.43 10.80
C GLU A 48 -13.29 18.31 12.33
N LYS A 49 -12.21 18.15 13.11
CA LYS A 49 -12.23 17.94 14.57
C LYS A 49 -12.96 16.65 15.00
N ASN A 50 -13.13 15.71 14.09
CA ASN A 50 -13.61 14.35 14.36
C ASN A 50 -12.48 13.48 14.94
N ILE A 51 -11.92 13.89 16.08
CA ILE A 51 -10.67 13.38 16.65
C ILE A 51 -10.67 11.85 16.86
N ASN A 52 -11.75 11.30 17.41
CA ASN A 52 -11.86 9.85 17.61
C ASN A 52 -11.83 9.07 16.30
N SER A 53 -12.50 9.58 15.26
CA SER A 53 -12.50 8.97 13.94
C SER A 53 -11.12 9.05 13.30
N ALA A 54 -10.45 10.21 13.40
CA ALA A 54 -9.08 10.37 12.91
C ALA A 54 -8.11 9.36 13.55
N ALA A 55 -8.12 9.25 14.88
CA ALA A 55 -7.29 8.29 15.60
C ALA A 55 -7.58 6.83 15.17
N GLN A 56 -8.86 6.45 15.00
CA GLN A 56 -9.24 5.12 14.52
C GLN A 56 -8.71 4.83 13.11
N GLN A 57 -8.77 5.80 12.19
CA GLN A 57 -8.20 5.62 10.86
C GLN A 57 -6.68 5.46 10.90
N ILE A 58 -5.97 6.25 11.72
CA ILE A 58 -4.52 6.10 11.88
C ILE A 58 -4.18 4.70 12.43
N GLN A 59 -4.95 4.20 13.40
CA GLN A 59 -4.78 2.85 13.94
C GLN A 59 -5.04 1.74 12.91
N LYS A 60 -6.00 1.93 11.99
CA LYS A 60 -6.19 1.02 10.85
C LYS A 60 -4.97 1.02 9.94
N GLY A 61 -4.39 2.19 9.68
CA GLY A 61 -3.14 2.32 8.93
C GLY A 61 -1.98 1.59 9.61
N ALA A 62 -1.81 1.74 10.93
CA ALA A 62 -0.82 1.01 11.70
C ALA A 62 -1.00 -0.51 11.60
N SER A 63 -2.24 -0.98 11.70
CA SER A 63 -2.59 -2.41 11.59
C SER A 63 -2.24 -2.97 10.21
N TYR A 64 -2.48 -2.20 9.15
CA TYR A 64 -2.05 -2.55 7.79
C TYR A 64 -0.51 -2.71 7.72
N ILE A 65 0.24 -1.74 8.23
CA ILE A 65 1.72 -1.80 8.21
C ILE A 65 2.23 -3.00 9.03
N LYS A 66 1.60 -3.33 10.17
CA LYS A 66 1.93 -4.55 10.94
C LYS A 66 1.69 -5.82 10.14
N ALA A 67 0.58 -5.89 9.41
CA ALA A 67 0.27 -7.04 8.56
C ALA A 67 1.30 -7.20 7.43
N GLU A 68 1.81 -6.10 6.88
CA GLU A 68 2.91 -6.14 5.91
C GLU A 68 4.24 -6.55 6.56
N ALA A 69 4.55 -6.04 7.76
CA ALA A 69 5.74 -6.42 8.52
C ALA A 69 5.79 -7.94 8.83
N ALA A 70 4.63 -8.56 9.07
CA ALA A 70 4.53 -10.00 9.33
C ALA A 70 4.88 -10.87 8.09
N LYS A 71 4.75 -10.31 6.88
CA LYS A 71 5.04 -10.99 5.60
C LYS A 71 6.43 -10.64 5.05
N ALA A 72 7.05 -9.60 5.59
CA ALA A 72 8.33 -9.09 5.14
C ALA A 72 9.50 -10.02 5.53
N SER A 73 10.61 -9.91 4.79
CA SER A 73 11.87 -10.51 5.23
C SER A 73 12.40 -9.78 6.47
N VAL A 74 13.44 -10.34 7.11
CA VAL A 74 14.02 -9.77 8.35
C VAL A 74 14.34 -8.29 8.19
N GLN A 75 14.93 -7.90 7.05
CA GLN A 75 15.30 -6.52 6.78
C GLN A 75 14.09 -5.59 6.61
N GLY A 76 13.06 -5.99 5.86
CA GLY A 76 11.85 -5.19 5.68
C GLY A 76 10.99 -5.09 6.94
N LYS A 77 11.00 -6.15 7.76
CA LYS A 77 10.20 -6.25 8.99
C LYS A 77 10.55 -5.15 10.00
N GLU A 78 11.82 -4.83 10.18
CA GLU A 78 12.26 -3.83 11.16
C GLU A 78 11.73 -2.43 10.80
N THR A 79 11.91 -1.99 9.55
CA THR A 79 11.46 -0.68 9.09
C THR A 79 9.93 -0.55 9.13
N LEU A 80 9.21 -1.59 8.73
CA LEU A 80 7.75 -1.60 8.81
C LEU A 80 7.26 -1.61 10.27
N ALA A 81 7.89 -2.39 11.16
CA ALA A 81 7.52 -2.42 12.58
C ALA A 81 7.72 -1.06 13.25
N ALA A 82 8.83 -0.37 12.98
CA ALA A 82 9.08 0.98 13.48
C ALA A 82 8.01 1.97 13.00
N SER A 83 7.66 1.92 11.71
CA SER A 83 6.61 2.78 11.15
C SER A 83 5.22 2.48 11.74
N ALA A 84 4.89 1.20 11.94
CA ALA A 84 3.64 0.83 12.61
C ALA A 84 3.56 1.41 14.03
N GLN A 85 4.64 1.30 14.82
CA GLN A 85 4.71 1.86 16.17
C GLN A 85 4.58 3.40 16.15
N GLU A 86 5.18 4.07 15.17
CA GLU A 86 5.02 5.51 15.00
C GLU A 86 3.55 5.89 14.77
N LEU A 87 2.85 5.16 13.88
CA LEU A 87 1.43 5.40 13.61
C LEU A 87 0.55 5.12 14.84
N GLU A 88 0.85 4.10 15.63
CA GLU A 88 0.12 3.83 16.89
C GLU A 88 0.29 4.97 17.89
N LYS A 89 1.52 5.44 18.08
CA LYS A 89 1.80 6.60 18.92
C LYS A 89 1.08 7.85 18.41
N LEU A 90 1.05 8.06 17.09
CA LEU A 90 0.33 9.16 16.49
C LEU A 90 -1.18 9.05 16.73
N ALA A 91 -1.77 7.86 16.62
CA ALA A 91 -3.19 7.66 16.90
C ALA A 91 -3.53 8.02 18.35
N ASP A 92 -2.69 7.62 19.30
CA ASP A 92 -2.84 7.97 20.72
C ASP A 92 -2.71 9.48 20.95
N ASP A 93 -1.72 10.13 20.33
CA ASP A 93 -1.50 11.57 20.43
C ASP A 93 -2.67 12.36 19.82
N VAL A 94 -3.20 11.91 18.68
CA VAL A 94 -4.42 12.51 18.08
C VAL A 94 -5.58 12.37 19.05
N LYS A 95 -5.81 11.17 19.61
CA LYS A 95 -6.90 10.92 20.55
C LYS A 95 -6.81 11.78 21.82
N LYS A 96 -5.60 12.05 22.29
CA LYS A 96 -5.33 12.93 23.45
C LYS A 96 -5.36 14.42 23.10
N GLY A 97 -5.45 14.79 21.83
CA GLY A 97 -5.38 16.18 21.37
C GLY A 97 -3.99 16.82 21.52
N THR A 98 -2.93 16.02 21.59
CA THR A 98 -1.54 16.51 21.78
C THR A 98 -0.81 16.75 20.46
N VAL A 99 -1.42 16.40 19.33
CA VAL A 99 -0.90 16.74 18.00
C VAL A 99 -1.08 18.23 17.74
N THR A 100 0.01 18.94 17.48
CA THR A 100 0.03 20.39 17.33
C THR A 100 -0.13 20.87 15.90
N SER A 101 -0.02 19.98 14.90
CA SER A 101 -0.14 20.33 13.49
C SER A 101 -0.56 19.15 12.63
N VAL A 102 -1.30 19.44 11.55
CA VAL A 102 -1.63 18.48 10.48
C VAL A 102 -0.35 17.94 9.83
N LYS A 103 0.70 18.78 9.76
CA LYS A 103 1.99 18.41 9.19
C LYS A 103 2.61 17.20 9.88
N ARG A 104 2.46 17.07 11.21
CA ARG A 104 2.94 15.91 11.96
C ARG A 104 2.24 14.61 11.53
N ILE A 105 0.95 14.67 11.19
CA ILE A 105 0.18 13.53 10.67
C ILE A 105 0.68 13.16 9.26
N GLU A 106 0.80 14.16 8.40
CA GLU A 106 1.26 13.99 7.02
C GLU A 106 2.68 13.40 6.95
N ASP A 107 3.59 13.87 7.81
CA ASP A 107 4.96 13.36 7.88
C ASP A 107 5.03 11.88 8.33
N ALA A 108 4.16 11.48 9.26
CA ALA A 108 4.07 10.07 9.66
C ALA A 108 3.52 9.18 8.52
N PHE A 109 2.53 9.68 7.76
CA PHE A 109 2.02 8.98 6.58
C PHE A 109 3.08 8.88 5.48
N ALA A 110 3.87 9.94 5.28
CA ALA A 110 5.00 9.92 4.37
C ALA A 110 6.01 8.83 4.75
N ARG A 111 6.38 8.74 6.04
CA ARG A 111 7.29 7.70 6.54
C ARG A 111 6.71 6.29 6.44
N ALA A 112 5.41 6.12 6.61
CA ALA A 112 4.75 4.83 6.38
C ALA A 112 4.84 4.37 4.93
N TYR A 113 4.61 5.27 3.97
CA TYR A 113 4.82 4.95 2.56
C TYR A 113 6.27 4.69 2.21
N LEU A 114 7.21 5.41 2.83
CA LEU A 114 8.63 5.15 2.65
C LEU A 114 9.02 3.74 3.14
N ALA A 115 8.50 3.31 4.30
CA ALA A 115 8.73 1.97 4.81
C ALA A 115 8.20 0.88 3.86
N LEU A 116 7.01 1.10 3.27
CA LEU A 116 6.46 0.23 2.23
C LEU A 116 7.30 0.23 0.95
N ALA A 117 7.85 1.38 0.56
CA ALA A 117 8.75 1.49 -0.60
C ALA A 117 10.04 0.68 -0.36
N ALA A 118 10.65 0.82 0.82
CA ALA A 118 11.85 0.10 1.21
C ALA A 118 11.64 -1.42 1.20
N ASP A 119 10.57 -1.90 1.84
CA ASP A 119 10.23 -3.33 1.84
C ASP A 119 9.96 -3.86 0.41
N SER A 120 9.27 -3.08 -0.43
CA SER A 120 9.04 -3.45 -1.83
C SER A 120 10.34 -3.53 -2.64
N GLN A 121 11.30 -2.64 -2.40
CA GLN A 121 12.61 -2.67 -3.05
C GLN A 121 13.42 -3.89 -2.62
N ILE A 122 13.37 -4.26 -1.33
CA ILE A 122 13.99 -5.48 -0.80
C ILE A 122 13.38 -6.71 -1.48
N LYS A 123 12.05 -6.82 -1.51
CA LYS A 123 11.33 -7.90 -2.21
C LYS A 123 11.69 -7.99 -3.68
N SER A 124 11.88 -6.85 -4.35
CA SER A 124 12.30 -6.80 -5.75
C SER A 124 13.68 -7.42 -5.93
N THR A 125 14.64 -7.00 -5.11
CA THR A 125 16.02 -7.51 -5.12
C THR A 125 16.08 -9.00 -4.82
N GLU A 126 15.36 -9.46 -3.79
CA GLU A 126 15.28 -10.88 -3.43
C GLU A 126 14.65 -11.73 -4.56
N SER A 127 13.57 -11.26 -5.17
CA SER A 127 12.89 -11.96 -6.27
C SER A 127 13.80 -12.05 -7.50
N TRP A 128 14.54 -10.98 -7.79
CA TRP A 128 15.54 -10.99 -8.86
C TRP A 128 16.64 -12.03 -8.60
N ALA A 129 17.17 -12.09 -7.38
CA ALA A 129 18.17 -13.10 -6.98
C ALA A 129 17.64 -14.54 -7.14
N LYS A 130 16.33 -14.74 -6.91
CA LYS A 130 15.62 -16.02 -7.11
C LYS A 130 15.26 -16.30 -8.58
N LYS A 131 15.66 -15.45 -9.52
CA LYS A 131 15.33 -15.51 -10.96
C LYS A 131 13.83 -15.38 -11.25
N GLU A 132 13.07 -14.77 -10.33
CA GLU A 132 11.64 -14.52 -10.46
C GLU A 132 11.39 -13.13 -11.06
N ALA A 133 11.80 -12.93 -12.32
CA ALA A 133 11.82 -11.61 -12.96
C ALA A 133 10.48 -10.85 -12.88
N ALA A 134 9.35 -11.54 -13.11
CA ALA A 134 8.04 -10.89 -13.04
C ALA A 134 7.72 -10.35 -11.63
N LYS A 135 7.98 -11.15 -10.58
CA LYS A 135 7.80 -10.72 -9.17
C LYS A 135 8.75 -9.59 -8.81
N ALA A 136 9.99 -9.63 -9.29
CA ALA A 136 10.93 -8.54 -9.12
C ALA A 136 10.39 -7.22 -9.72
N GLY A 137 9.82 -7.29 -10.92
CA GLY A 137 9.18 -6.16 -11.57
C GLY A 137 7.92 -5.65 -10.86
N GLU A 138 7.07 -6.53 -10.35
CA GLU A 138 5.88 -6.15 -9.54
C GLU A 138 6.27 -5.43 -8.25
N ALA A 139 7.30 -5.93 -7.58
CA ALA A 139 7.81 -5.33 -6.35
C ALA A 139 8.52 -3.99 -6.62
N LEU A 140 9.27 -3.86 -7.73
CA LEU A 140 9.90 -2.60 -8.13
C LEU A 140 8.87 -1.50 -8.44
N ASP A 141 7.82 -1.84 -9.18
CA ASP A 141 6.70 -0.93 -9.47
C ASP A 141 6.01 -0.49 -8.17
N SER A 142 5.82 -1.41 -7.23
CA SER A 142 5.28 -1.10 -5.90
C SER A 142 6.19 -0.17 -5.10
N ALA A 143 7.52 -0.36 -5.18
CA ALA A 143 8.50 0.51 -4.54
C ALA A 143 8.39 1.94 -5.06
N THR A 144 8.36 2.14 -6.39
CA THR A 144 8.25 3.47 -7.00
C THR A 144 6.94 4.17 -6.64
N LYS A 145 5.80 3.47 -6.72
CA LYS A 145 4.48 4.03 -6.36
C LYS A 145 4.40 4.44 -4.89
N ASN A 146 4.96 3.63 -3.99
CA ASN A 146 5.01 3.99 -2.58
C ASN A 146 5.96 5.17 -2.32
N LEU A 147 7.09 5.25 -3.04
CA LEU A 147 7.98 6.40 -2.96
C LEU A 147 7.27 7.70 -3.41
N GLU A 148 6.54 7.66 -4.53
CA GLU A 148 5.75 8.80 -5.02
C GLU A 148 4.75 9.30 -3.97
N LYS A 149 3.99 8.38 -3.36
CA LYS A 149 3.06 8.72 -2.28
C LYS A 149 3.75 9.28 -1.06
N SER A 150 4.93 8.76 -0.72
CA SER A 150 5.74 9.29 0.39
C SER A 150 6.13 10.75 0.12
N PHE A 151 6.57 11.08 -1.10
CA PHE A 151 6.82 12.47 -1.52
C PHE A 151 5.58 13.35 -1.42
N ALA A 152 4.44 12.86 -1.92
CA ALA A 152 3.17 13.59 -1.89
C ALA A 152 2.73 13.91 -0.46
N TRP A 153 2.75 12.94 0.45
CA TRP A 153 2.43 13.14 1.85
C TRP A 153 3.45 14.02 2.58
N ALA A 154 4.73 13.95 2.21
CA ALA A 154 5.74 14.86 2.77
C ALA A 154 5.55 16.32 2.29
N GLY A 155 4.69 16.58 1.31
CA GLY A 155 4.53 17.88 0.68
C GLY A 155 5.79 18.34 -0.06
N GLN A 156 6.63 17.38 -0.50
CA GLN A 156 7.91 17.67 -1.14
C GLN A 156 7.82 17.41 -2.63
N LYS A 157 8.37 18.33 -3.42
CA LYS A 157 8.52 18.13 -4.86
C LYS A 157 9.59 17.08 -5.12
N VAL A 158 9.33 16.16 -6.03
CA VAL A 158 10.34 15.21 -6.52
C VAL A 158 11.41 15.99 -7.29
N GLU A 159 12.66 15.84 -6.88
CA GLU A 159 13.81 16.42 -7.58
C GLU A 159 13.96 15.80 -8.97
N LYS A 160 14.50 16.55 -9.95
CA LYS A 160 14.67 16.07 -11.31
C LYS A 160 15.40 14.72 -11.36
N ASN A 161 16.52 14.60 -10.66
CA ASN A 161 17.32 13.37 -10.66
C ASN A 161 16.54 12.19 -10.04
N THR A 162 15.84 12.40 -8.92
CA THR A 162 15.00 11.37 -8.31
C THR A 162 13.87 10.94 -9.26
N LYS A 163 13.25 11.89 -9.95
CA LYS A 163 12.21 11.61 -10.94
C LYS A 163 12.73 10.74 -12.09
N GLU A 164 13.91 11.06 -12.62
CA GLU A 164 14.55 10.25 -13.67
C GLU A 164 14.85 8.82 -13.21
N VAL A 165 15.26 8.63 -11.95
CA VAL A 165 15.48 7.28 -11.38
C VAL A 165 14.15 6.53 -11.22
N MET A 166 13.09 7.20 -10.78
CA MET A 166 11.75 6.61 -10.68
C MET A 166 11.22 6.17 -12.04
N GLU A 167 11.34 7.01 -13.07
CA GLU A 167 10.95 6.69 -14.45
C GLU A 167 11.73 5.48 -15.00
N LYS A 168 13.05 5.46 -14.81
CA LYS A 168 13.90 4.30 -15.18
C LYS A 168 13.51 3.03 -14.44
N SER A 169 13.13 3.15 -13.16
CA SER A 169 12.68 2.02 -12.34
C SER A 169 11.33 1.49 -12.83
N GLU A 170 10.41 2.36 -13.25
CA GLU A 170 9.14 1.96 -13.86
C GLU A 170 9.37 1.24 -15.19
N GLU A 171 10.21 1.77 -16.07
CA GLU A 171 10.58 1.12 -17.33
C GLU A 171 11.20 -0.27 -17.08
N LEU A 172 12.14 -0.36 -16.14
CA LEU A 172 12.74 -1.63 -15.74
C LEU A 172 11.69 -2.60 -15.20
N SER A 173 10.75 -2.11 -14.38
CA SER A 173 9.65 -2.92 -13.84
C SER A 173 8.81 -3.55 -14.95
N LEU A 174 8.50 -2.78 -16.00
CA LEU A 174 7.71 -3.23 -17.15
C LEU A 174 8.48 -4.26 -17.97
N LYS A 175 9.79 -4.05 -18.17
CA LYS A 175 10.67 -5.00 -18.85
C LYS A 175 10.77 -6.33 -18.10
N LEU A 176 10.95 -6.28 -16.77
CA LEU A 176 10.99 -7.44 -15.88
C LEU A 176 9.68 -8.26 -15.92
N LYS A 177 8.53 -7.57 -15.91
CA LYS A 177 7.20 -8.20 -16.03
C LYS A 177 6.99 -8.91 -17.38
N LYS A 178 7.55 -8.38 -18.47
CA LYS A 178 7.39 -8.92 -19.84
C LYS A 178 8.27 -10.13 -20.17
N LYS A 179 9.08 -10.65 -19.22
CA LYS A 179 9.99 -11.80 -19.41
C LYS A 179 10.92 -11.67 -20.63
N GLY A 180 11.31 -10.45 -20.99
CA GLY A 180 12.25 -10.20 -22.09
C GLY A 180 13.69 -10.60 -21.74
N SER A 181 14.56 -10.66 -22.74
CA SER A 181 16.02 -10.78 -22.51
C SER A 181 16.50 -9.51 -21.80
N LEU A 182 17.06 -9.66 -20.61
CA LEU A 182 17.56 -8.56 -19.78
C LEU A 182 19.02 -8.80 -19.43
N ILE A 183 19.80 -7.72 -19.48
CA ILE A 183 21.20 -7.75 -19.06
C ILE A 183 21.22 -7.68 -17.53
N ALA A 184 21.80 -8.69 -16.89
CA ALA A 184 21.77 -8.82 -15.43
C ALA A 184 22.39 -7.60 -14.71
N GLU A 185 23.44 -7.02 -15.27
CA GLU A 185 24.11 -5.81 -14.76
C GLU A 185 23.17 -4.60 -14.78
N GLU A 186 22.41 -4.41 -15.87
CA GLU A 186 21.45 -3.30 -15.97
C GLU A 186 20.32 -3.42 -14.93
N VAL A 187 19.82 -4.64 -14.73
CA VAL A 187 18.80 -4.91 -13.71
C VAL A 187 19.37 -4.63 -12.32
N GLY A 188 20.56 -5.16 -12.00
CA GLY A 188 21.21 -4.95 -10.70
C GLY A 188 21.45 -3.48 -10.41
N LYS A 189 21.91 -2.71 -11.40
CA LYS A 189 22.09 -1.26 -11.28
C LYS A 189 20.76 -0.54 -11.03
N GLY A 190 19.72 -0.83 -11.83
CA GLY A 190 18.42 -0.17 -11.66
C GLY A 190 17.78 -0.43 -10.30
N LEU A 191 17.87 -1.66 -9.78
CA LEU A 191 17.39 -2.00 -8.44
C LEU A 191 18.15 -1.26 -7.33
N LYS A 192 19.47 -1.12 -7.49
CA LYS A 192 20.33 -0.38 -6.57
C LYS A 192 20.03 1.12 -6.60
N ASP A 193 19.89 1.71 -7.79
CA ASP A 193 19.59 3.13 -7.95
C ASP A 193 18.24 3.48 -7.30
N ALA A 194 17.22 2.63 -7.47
CA ALA A 194 15.93 2.77 -6.77
C ALA A 194 16.08 2.73 -5.24
N GLY A 195 16.85 1.77 -4.72
CA GLY A 195 17.12 1.65 -3.28
C GLY A 195 17.83 2.88 -2.72
N ASN A 196 18.81 3.42 -3.44
CA ASN A 196 19.54 4.62 -3.04
C ASN A 196 18.64 5.85 -2.94
N GLU A 197 17.68 6.03 -3.87
CA GLU A 197 16.73 7.16 -3.81
C GLU A 197 15.75 7.03 -2.64
N ILE A 198 15.31 5.81 -2.32
CA ILE A 198 14.49 5.55 -1.12
C ILE A 198 15.28 5.90 0.14
N GLU A 199 16.52 5.44 0.26
CA GLU A 199 17.38 5.73 1.42
C GLU A 199 17.68 7.22 1.55
N LYS A 200 18.05 7.88 0.44
CA LYS A 200 18.30 9.33 0.37
C LYS A 200 17.09 10.11 0.87
N PHE A 201 15.90 9.76 0.40
CA PHE A 201 14.69 10.44 0.83
C PHE A 201 14.35 10.15 2.29
N GLY A 202 14.57 8.92 2.76
CA GLY A 202 14.38 8.55 4.16
C GLY A 202 15.21 9.37 5.13
N LYS A 203 16.49 9.58 4.81
CA LYS A 203 17.37 10.47 5.60
C LYS A 203 16.80 11.89 5.69
N ARG A 204 16.12 12.38 4.64
CA ARG A 204 15.54 13.72 4.60
C ARG A 204 14.27 13.89 5.44
N ILE A 205 13.44 12.85 5.56
CA ILE A 205 12.16 12.89 6.29
C ILE A 205 12.19 12.19 7.64
N SER A 206 13.37 11.74 8.08
CA SER A 206 13.57 11.11 9.38
C SER A 206 13.07 12.03 10.50
N PRO A 207 12.42 11.48 11.55
CA PRO A 207 12.02 12.28 12.71
C PRO A 207 13.25 13.01 13.29
N LYS A 208 13.09 14.30 13.57
CA LYS A 208 14.11 15.11 14.25
C LYS A 208 13.98 14.97 15.76
#